data_AF-A0A8H7AGN2-F1
#
_entry.id   AF-A0A8H7AGN2-F1
#
_cell.length_a   1.000
_cell.length_b   1.000
_cell.length_c   1.000
_cell.angle_alpha   90.00
_cell.angle_beta   90.00
_cell.angle_gamma   90.00
#
_symmetry.space_group_name_H-M   'P 1'
#
loop_
_entity.id
_entity.type
_entity.pdbx_description
1 polymer ?
#
loop_
_entity_poly.entity_id
_entity_poly.type
_entity_poly.pdbx_seq_one_letter_code
_entity_poly.pdbx_strand_id
1 'polypeptide(L)'
;MDLPSLPASMQDFIPYLASQSKVAEALEPYKDYEGKLRETFAQHRDSPVLNDHHINTVPLFAGHEQMIKVRARDLDHETHEERDKYLLPLSAGDRKLNGSSAMVGSIKEFRSNFNLFSESSLVDLDWNNIVAAGSSVFTSLLPVGAPHNKNPTTMRNLLPLLM
;
A
#
# COMPACT_ATOMS: atom_id res chain seq x y z
N MET A 1 -14.34 9.36 21.73
CA MET A 1 -14.50 9.42 20.26
C MET A 1 -14.11 8.06 19.76
N ASP A 2 -15.04 7.39 19.10
CA ASP A 2 -14.89 5.97 18.81
C ASP A 2 -14.37 5.80 17.39
N LEU A 3 -13.42 4.88 17.21
CA LEU A 3 -12.95 4.52 15.88
C LEU A 3 -14.07 3.80 15.13
N PRO A 4 -14.19 4.00 13.80
CA PRO A 4 -15.20 3.29 13.03
C PRO A 4 -14.93 1.78 13.09
N SER A 5 -16.00 0.99 12.97
CA SER A 5 -15.88 -0.47 12.96
C SER A 5 -15.24 -0.96 11.67
N LEU A 6 -14.31 -1.91 11.78
CA LEU A 6 -13.71 -2.58 10.63
C LEU A 6 -14.48 -3.87 10.28
N PRO A 7 -14.54 -4.25 8.98
CA PRO A 7 -15.16 -5.51 8.56
C PRO A 7 -14.34 -6.74 8.96
N ALA A 8 -13.02 -6.59 9.16
CA ALA A 8 -12.14 -7.59 9.76
C ALA A 8 -11.04 -6.88 10.56
N SER A 9 -10.43 -7.58 11.51
CA SER A 9 -9.31 -7.03 12.29
C SER A 9 -8.07 -6.84 11.39
N MET A 10 -7.08 -6.06 11.85
CA MET A 10 -5.81 -5.93 11.12
C MET A 10 -5.06 -7.26 10.98
N GLN A 11 -5.27 -8.20 11.90
CA GLN A 11 -4.70 -9.56 11.80
C GLN A 11 -5.39 -10.39 10.71
N ASP A 12 -6.70 -10.21 10.55
CA ASP A 12 -7.52 -10.94 9.57
C ASP A 12 -7.64 -10.18 8.23
N PHE A 13 -6.90 -9.06 8.08
CA PHE A 13 -6.95 -8.20 6.91
C PHE A 13 -6.63 -8.95 5.62
N ILE A 14 -5.60 -9.80 5.63
CA ILE A 14 -5.16 -10.55 4.43
C ILE A 14 -6.23 -11.56 3.99
N PRO A 15 -6.74 -12.46 4.86
CA PRO A 15 -7.87 -13.32 4.52
C PRO A 15 -9.09 -12.55 4.04
N TYR A 16 -9.44 -11.44 4.71
CA TYR A 16 -10.53 -10.59 4.30
C TYR A 16 -10.33 -10.09 2.87
N LEU A 17 -9.21 -9.43 2.56
CA LEU A 17 -8.95 -8.85 1.26
C LEU A 17 -8.86 -9.91 0.14
N ALA A 18 -8.33 -11.08 0.46
CA ALA A 18 -8.25 -12.21 -0.47
C ALA A 18 -9.64 -12.69 -0.91
N SER A 19 -10.65 -12.59 -0.05
CA SER A 19 -12.05 -12.94 -0.37
C SER A 19 -12.78 -11.90 -1.21
N GLN A 20 -12.20 -10.71 -1.42
CA GLN A 20 -12.88 -9.60 -2.09
C GLN A 20 -12.57 -9.56 -3.59
N SER A 21 -13.63 -9.44 -4.40
CA SER A 21 -13.54 -9.26 -5.85
C SER A 21 -13.07 -7.86 -6.23
N LYS A 22 -13.57 -6.84 -5.51
CA LYS A 22 -13.24 -5.42 -5.72
C LYS A 22 -12.42 -4.87 -4.56
N VAL A 23 -11.10 -4.97 -4.68
CA VAL A 23 -10.14 -4.55 -3.65
C VAL A 23 -10.31 -3.07 -3.28
N ALA A 24 -10.52 -2.19 -4.25
CA ALA A 24 -10.66 -0.76 -3.99
C ALA A 24 -11.84 -0.45 -3.04
N GLU A 25 -13.01 -1.04 -3.29
CA GLU A 25 -14.20 -0.87 -2.45
C GLU A 25 -14.01 -1.51 -1.06
N ALA A 26 -13.36 -2.67 -1.00
CA ALA A 26 -13.07 -3.38 0.25
C ALA A 26 -12.11 -2.63 1.19
N LEU A 27 -11.29 -1.71 0.64
CA LEU A 27 -10.36 -0.92 1.43
C LEU A 27 -11.02 0.29 2.09
N GLU A 28 -12.12 0.83 1.56
CA GLU A 28 -12.73 2.08 2.05
C GLU A 28 -12.98 2.10 3.57
N PRO A 29 -13.51 1.05 4.23
CA PRO A 29 -13.68 1.05 5.69
C PRO A 29 -12.36 1.18 6.45
N TYR A 30 -11.26 0.65 5.91
CA TYR A 30 -9.93 0.76 6.50
C TYR A 30 -9.34 2.15 6.31
N LYS A 31 -9.66 2.83 5.20
CA LYS A 31 -9.26 4.23 4.96
C LYS A 31 -9.95 5.16 5.94
N ASP A 32 -11.25 4.96 6.16
CA ASP A 32 -12.03 5.73 7.14
C ASP A 32 -11.48 5.54 8.56
N TYR A 33 -11.16 4.29 8.91
CA TYR A 33 -10.52 3.94 10.17
C TYR A 33 -9.16 4.63 10.34
N GLU A 34 -8.31 4.56 9.32
CA GLU A 34 -6.99 5.16 9.31
C GLU A 34 -7.08 6.69 9.43
N GLY A 35 -7.99 7.32 8.70
CA GLY A 35 -8.26 8.75 8.76
C GLY A 35 -8.68 9.20 10.16
N LYS A 36 -9.57 8.45 10.82
CA LYS A 36 -10.00 8.76 12.20
C LYS A 36 -8.88 8.51 13.22
N LEU A 37 -8.07 7.49 13.00
CA LEU A 37 -6.92 7.21 13.84
C LEU A 37 -5.89 8.36 13.76
N ARG A 38 -5.64 8.92 12.58
CA ARG A 38 -4.79 10.11 12.40
C ARG A 38 -5.33 11.33 13.12
N GLU A 39 -6.64 11.59 13.03
CA GLU A 39 -7.28 12.68 13.78
C GLU A 39 -7.06 12.49 15.29
N THR A 40 -7.19 11.24 15.77
CA THR A 40 -6.94 10.89 17.17
C THR A 40 -5.48 11.13 17.57
N PHE A 41 -4.50 10.72 16.76
CA PHE A 41 -3.09 11.04 16.99
C PHE A 41 -2.81 12.55 17.02
N ALA A 42 -3.50 13.33 16.19
CA ALA A 42 -3.30 14.77 16.09
C ALA A 42 -3.94 15.53 17.27
N GLN A 43 -5.18 15.19 17.61
CA GLN A 43 -6.03 15.98 18.51
C GLN A 43 -6.21 15.36 19.91
N HIS A 44 -5.98 14.05 20.06
CA HIS A 44 -6.29 13.28 21.27
C HIS A 44 -5.17 12.31 21.65
N ARG A 45 -3.97 12.85 21.90
CA ARG A 45 -2.76 12.06 22.19
C ARG A 45 -2.87 11.17 23.43
N ASP A 46 -3.72 11.53 24.39
CA ASP A 46 -3.94 10.75 25.62
C ASP A 46 -5.03 9.67 25.44
N SER A 47 -5.53 9.47 24.22
CA SER A 47 -6.55 8.46 23.95
C SER A 47 -5.99 7.05 24.24
N PRO A 48 -6.66 6.22 25.06
CA PRO A 48 -6.19 4.87 25.39
C PRO A 48 -5.98 3.97 24.18
N VAL A 49 -6.66 4.28 23.08
CA VAL A 49 -6.56 3.56 21.82
C VAL A 49 -5.15 3.65 21.20
N LEU A 50 -4.40 4.70 21.53
CA LEU A 50 -3.04 4.92 21.03
C LEU A 50 -1.97 4.16 21.84
N ASN A 51 -2.37 3.50 22.94
CA ASN A 51 -1.47 2.64 23.71
C ASN A 51 -1.10 1.36 22.96
N ASP A 52 -1.92 0.95 21.99
CA ASP A 52 -1.56 -0.13 21.08
C ASP A 52 -0.68 0.40 19.95
N HIS A 53 0.62 0.14 20.04
CA HIS A 53 1.61 0.54 19.02
C HIS A 53 1.44 -0.18 17.68
N HIS A 54 0.60 -1.22 17.62
CA HIS A 54 0.34 -2.04 16.44
C HIS A 54 -1.08 -1.86 15.88
N ILE A 55 -1.86 -0.91 16.41
CA ILE A 55 -3.29 -0.73 16.14
C ILE A 55 -3.67 -0.67 14.65
N ASN A 56 -2.77 -0.17 13.80
CA ASN A 56 -2.98 -0.05 12.36
C ASN A 56 -1.85 -0.70 11.56
N THR A 57 -1.34 -1.83 12.05
CA THR A 57 -0.30 -2.61 11.39
C THR A 57 -0.85 -3.95 10.92
N VAL A 58 -0.59 -4.29 9.66
CA VAL A 58 -0.99 -5.58 9.08
C VAL A 58 0.19 -6.54 9.12
N PRO A 59 0.08 -7.69 9.83
CA PRO A 59 1.17 -8.65 9.92
C PRO A 59 1.25 -9.49 8.63
N LEU A 60 2.26 -9.22 7.79
CA LEU A 60 2.42 -9.93 6.51
C LEU A 60 2.92 -11.37 6.67
N PHE A 61 3.76 -11.63 7.68
CA PHE A 61 4.37 -12.93 7.97
C PHE A 61 3.69 -13.63 9.16
N ALA A 62 2.37 -13.86 9.04
CA ALA A 62 1.54 -14.44 10.09
C ALA A 62 0.72 -15.66 9.62
N GLY A 63 1.24 -16.44 8.68
CA GLY A 63 0.59 -17.68 8.21
C GLY A 63 -0.39 -17.48 7.03
N HIS A 64 -0.46 -16.28 6.48
CA HIS A 64 -1.29 -15.93 5.32
C HIS A 64 -0.47 -15.55 4.08
N GLU A 65 0.84 -15.80 4.09
CA GLU A 65 1.80 -15.42 3.04
C GLU A 65 1.36 -15.96 1.67
N GLN A 66 0.82 -17.18 1.65
CA GLN A 66 0.35 -17.85 0.43
C GLN A 66 -0.87 -17.17 -0.20
N MET A 67 -1.58 -16.30 0.52
CA MET A 67 -2.72 -15.55 0.01
C MET A 67 -2.29 -14.23 -0.66
N ILE A 68 -1.06 -13.76 -0.39
CA ILE A 68 -0.52 -12.50 -0.93
C ILE A 68 0.05 -12.75 -2.33
N LYS A 69 -0.84 -12.77 -3.32
CA LYS A 69 -0.51 -13.10 -4.71
C LYS A 69 -0.64 -11.89 -5.63
N VAL A 70 0.19 -11.86 -6.66
CA VAL A 70 0.10 -10.88 -7.76
C VAL A 70 -1.23 -11.12 -8.50
N ARG A 71 -2.04 -10.06 -8.63
CA ARG A 71 -3.16 -10.00 -9.57
C ARG A 71 -2.66 -9.31 -10.83
N ALA A 72 -2.24 -10.10 -11.82
CA ALA A 72 -1.70 -9.55 -13.06
C ALA A 72 -2.83 -9.02 -13.95
N ARG A 73 -2.47 -8.07 -14.80
CA ARG A 73 -3.34 -7.47 -15.80
C ARG A 73 -3.71 -8.48 -16.90
N ASP A 74 -4.97 -8.44 -17.31
CA ASP A 74 -5.48 -9.21 -18.46
C ASP A 74 -5.55 -8.31 -19.69
N LEU A 75 -4.45 -8.25 -20.44
CA LEU A 75 -4.34 -7.35 -21.59
C LEU A 75 -5.35 -7.65 -22.71
N ASP A 76 -5.81 -8.90 -22.81
CA ASP A 76 -6.67 -9.33 -23.90
C ASP A 76 -8.11 -8.84 -23.69
N HIS A 77 -8.48 -8.58 -22.43
CA HIS A 77 -9.84 -8.17 -22.03
C HIS A 77 -9.93 -6.75 -21.45
N GLU A 78 -8.80 -6.04 -21.31
CA GLU A 78 -8.77 -4.65 -20.84
C GLU A 78 -9.40 -3.67 -21.84
N THR A 79 -10.13 -2.67 -21.33
CA THR A 79 -10.69 -1.61 -22.18
C THR A 79 -9.60 -0.66 -22.68
N HIS A 80 -9.91 0.12 -23.72
CA HIS A 80 -8.96 1.10 -24.24
C HIS A 80 -8.63 2.16 -23.18
N GLU A 81 -9.64 2.60 -22.43
CA GLU A 81 -9.51 3.57 -21.35
C GLU A 81 -8.64 3.05 -20.20
N GLU A 82 -8.65 1.74 -19.93
CA GLU A 82 -7.76 1.14 -18.94
C GLU A 82 -6.33 1.07 -19.44
N ARG A 83 -6.13 0.69 -20.71
CA ARG A 83 -4.81 0.64 -21.34
C ARG A 83 -4.13 2.01 -21.39
N ASP A 84 -4.88 3.06 -21.70
CA ASP A 84 -4.38 4.43 -21.85
C ASP A 84 -3.89 5.05 -20.53
N LYS A 85 -4.24 4.47 -19.38
CA LYS A 85 -3.71 4.90 -18.07
C LYS A 85 -2.23 4.60 -17.88
N TYR A 86 -1.63 3.74 -18.72
CA TYR A 86 -0.27 3.25 -18.53
C TYR A 86 0.67 3.75 -19.62
N LEU A 87 1.59 4.64 -19.23
CA LEU A 87 2.56 5.27 -20.14
C LEU A 87 3.74 4.38 -20.50
N LEU A 88 4.06 3.39 -19.66
CA LEU A 88 5.23 2.51 -19.81
C LEU A 88 4.79 1.04 -19.88
N PRO A 89 4.45 0.53 -21.08
CA PRO A 89 4.07 -0.87 -21.23
C PRO A 89 5.30 -1.77 -21.00
N LEU A 90 5.18 -2.70 -20.05
CA LEU A 90 6.16 -3.78 -19.87
C LEU A 90 5.96 -4.87 -20.91
N SER A 91 7.06 -5.49 -21.36
CA SER A 91 7.03 -6.67 -22.20
C SER A 91 6.38 -7.86 -21.47
N ALA A 92 5.98 -8.91 -22.20
CA ALA A 92 5.42 -10.10 -21.56
C ALA A 92 6.40 -10.78 -20.60
N GLY A 93 7.70 -10.76 -20.90
CA GLY A 93 8.75 -11.38 -20.08
C GLY A 93 9.06 -10.62 -18.79
N ASP A 94 8.88 -9.30 -18.79
CA ASP A 94 9.15 -8.44 -17.62
C ASP A 94 7.97 -8.37 -16.65
N ARG A 95 6.80 -8.89 -17.04
CA ARG A 95 5.60 -8.89 -16.21
C ARG A 95 5.63 -10.04 -15.22
N LYS A 96 5.28 -9.74 -13.97
CA LYS A 96 5.02 -10.78 -12.98
C LYS A 96 3.80 -11.61 -13.39
N LEU A 97 3.93 -12.93 -13.27
CA LEU A 97 2.86 -13.88 -13.58
C LEU A 97 1.68 -13.73 -12.60
N ASN A 98 0.46 -13.87 -13.11
CA ASN A 98 -0.73 -13.90 -12.26
C ASN A 98 -0.63 -15.05 -11.26
N GLY A 99 -1.01 -14.81 -10.00
CA GLY A 99 -0.98 -15.82 -8.94
C GLY A 99 0.41 -16.14 -8.39
N SER A 100 1.48 -15.54 -8.93
CA SER A 100 2.82 -15.63 -8.32
C SER A 100 2.87 -14.89 -6.99
N SER A 101 3.88 -15.20 -6.16
CA SER A 101 4.06 -14.52 -4.87
C SER A 101 4.26 -13.01 -5.07
N ALA A 102 3.48 -12.20 -4.36
CA ALA A 102 3.68 -10.75 -4.35
C ALA A 102 4.71 -10.30 -3.30
N MET A 103 5.22 -11.23 -2.51
CA MET A 103 6.24 -11.01 -1.48
C MET A 103 7.50 -11.83 -1.73
N VAL A 104 8.62 -11.35 -1.21
CA VAL A 104 9.87 -12.11 -1.12
C VAL A 104 9.77 -13.16 -0.02
N GLY A 105 10.44 -14.30 -0.18
CA GLY A 105 10.33 -15.42 0.74
C GLY A 105 11.22 -15.30 1.99
N SER A 106 12.18 -14.36 2.00
CA SER A 106 13.09 -14.17 3.13
C SER A 106 13.68 -12.76 3.19
N ILE A 107 14.15 -12.36 4.38
CA ILE A 107 14.91 -11.13 4.56
C ILE A 107 16.22 -11.12 3.75
N LYS A 108 16.82 -12.29 3.51
CA LYS A 108 18.03 -12.41 2.69
C LYS A 108 17.74 -12.01 1.24
N GLU A 109 16.66 -12.53 0.67
CA GLU A 109 16.21 -12.17 -0.68
C GLU A 109 15.84 -10.68 -0.76
N PHE A 110 15.12 -10.16 0.24
CA PHE A 110 14.83 -8.73 0.35
C PHE A 110 16.11 -7.90 0.28
N ARG A 111 17.10 -8.20 1.13
CA ARG A 111 18.38 -7.48 1.19
C ARG A 111 19.15 -7.52 -0.12
N SER A 112 19.17 -8.67 -0.80
CA SER A 112 19.79 -8.78 -2.12
C SER A 112 19.13 -7.85 -3.14
N ASN A 113 17.79 -7.87 -3.22
CA ASN A 113 17.03 -7.02 -4.14
C ASN A 113 17.17 -5.54 -3.79
N PHE A 114 17.14 -5.21 -2.50
CA PHE A 114 17.27 -3.84 -2.00
C PHE A 114 18.67 -3.28 -2.24
N ASN A 115 19.72 -4.09 -2.07
CA ASN A 115 21.09 -3.68 -2.39
C ASN A 115 21.27 -3.45 -3.88
N LEU A 116 20.66 -4.27 -4.74
CA LEU A 116 20.67 -4.02 -6.18
C LEU A 116 19.96 -2.70 -6.53
N PHE A 117 18.76 -2.49 -5.97
CA PHE A 117 17.96 -1.28 -6.20
C PHE A 117 18.66 0.00 -5.72
N SER A 118 19.33 -0.07 -4.56
CA SER A 118 20.04 1.07 -3.96
C SER A 118 21.48 1.20 -4.42
N GLU A 119 21.92 0.40 -5.38
CA GLU A 119 23.33 0.32 -5.82
C GLU A 119 24.31 0.13 -4.64
N SER A 120 23.88 -0.65 -3.64
CA SER A 120 24.59 -0.93 -2.38
C SER A 120 24.88 0.30 -1.50
N SER A 121 24.22 1.43 -1.75
CA SER A 121 24.39 2.67 -0.97
C SER A 121 24.04 2.52 0.52
N LEU A 122 23.27 1.48 0.87
CA LEU A 122 22.80 1.18 2.23
C LEU A 122 23.25 -0.20 2.72
N VAL A 123 24.36 -0.74 2.20
CA VAL A 123 24.82 -2.10 2.52
C VAL A 123 25.13 -2.33 4.00
N ASP A 124 25.61 -1.28 4.69
CA ASP A 124 26.00 -1.31 6.10
C ASP A 124 24.85 -0.96 7.06
N LEU A 125 23.62 -0.82 6.55
CA LEU A 125 22.44 -0.54 7.37
C LEU A 125 22.14 -1.73 8.30
N ASP A 126 21.96 -1.46 9.60
CA ASP A 126 21.46 -2.46 10.56
C ASP A 126 19.96 -2.69 10.32
N TRP A 127 19.60 -3.94 10.00
CA TRP A 127 18.24 -4.35 9.65
C TRP A 127 17.33 -4.56 10.86
N ASN A 128 17.83 -4.39 12.08
CA ASN A 128 17.02 -4.46 13.29
C ASN A 128 16.08 -3.26 13.41
N ASN A 129 14.77 -3.51 13.58
CA ASN A 129 13.75 -2.49 13.82
C ASN A 129 13.65 -1.38 12.76
N ILE A 130 13.97 -1.69 11.50
CA ILE A 130 13.81 -0.74 10.40
C ILE A 130 12.33 -0.50 10.08
N VAL A 131 11.95 0.76 9.95
CA VAL A 131 10.67 1.19 9.37
C VAL A 131 10.94 1.95 8.07
N ALA A 132 10.39 1.48 6.95
CA ALA A 132 10.52 2.11 5.64
C ALA A 132 9.19 2.75 5.21
N ALA A 133 9.19 4.06 4.98
CA ALA A 133 8.02 4.81 4.51
C ALA A 133 8.03 4.88 2.96
N GLY A 134 7.13 4.12 2.32
CA GLY A 134 7.17 3.84 0.87
C GLY A 134 6.44 4.78 -0.08
N SER A 135 5.98 5.98 0.33
CA SER A 135 5.06 6.79 -0.51
C SER A 135 5.68 8.00 -1.23
N SER A 136 6.92 8.38 -0.95
CA SER A 136 7.46 9.69 -1.38
C SER A 136 7.53 9.93 -2.90
N VAL A 137 7.78 8.87 -3.68
CA VAL A 137 7.94 8.99 -5.15
C VAL A 137 6.60 8.89 -5.88
N PHE A 138 5.76 7.91 -5.54
CA PHE A 138 4.48 7.68 -6.20
C PHE A 138 3.52 8.86 -6.01
N THR A 139 3.46 9.41 -4.80
CA THR A 139 2.57 10.53 -4.47
C THR A 139 2.87 11.79 -5.29
N SER A 140 4.14 12.01 -5.65
CA SER A 140 4.58 13.14 -6.47
C SER A 140 4.20 12.99 -7.96
N LEU A 141 3.88 11.77 -8.40
CA LEU A 141 3.53 11.44 -9.79
C LEU A 141 2.03 11.34 -10.04
N LEU A 142 1.20 11.33 -8.98
CA LEU A 142 -0.25 11.22 -9.14
C LEU A 142 -0.86 12.50 -9.74
N PRO A 143 -1.80 12.35 -10.70
CA PRO A 143 -2.50 13.48 -11.30
C PRO A 143 -3.40 14.16 -10.28
N VAL A 144 -3.46 15.49 -10.31
CA VAL A 144 -4.35 16.27 -9.45
C VAL A 144 -5.78 16.14 -9.98
N GLY A 145 -6.74 15.82 -9.11
CA GLY A 145 -8.16 15.73 -9.46
C GLY A 145 -8.77 17.09 -9.80
N ALA A 146 -9.83 17.09 -10.61
CA ALA A 146 -10.64 18.29 -10.82
C ALA A 146 -11.28 18.75 -9.49
N PRO A 147 -11.44 20.07 -9.26
CA PRO A 147 -11.18 21.19 -10.16
C PRO A 147 -9.74 21.73 -10.15
N HIS A 148 -8.84 21.14 -9.35
CA HIS A 148 -7.51 21.68 -9.05
C HIS A 148 -6.42 21.28 -10.07
N ASN A 149 -6.80 20.57 -11.13
CA ASN A 149 -5.92 20.05 -12.17
C ASN A 149 -5.39 21.11 -13.17
N LYS A 150 -5.76 22.38 -13.01
CA LYS A 150 -5.50 23.44 -14.00
C LYS A 150 -4.19 24.20 -13.80
N ASN A 151 -3.60 24.16 -12.61
CA ASN A 151 -2.41 24.97 -12.29
C ASN A 151 -1.30 24.08 -11.70
N PRO A 152 -0.09 24.03 -12.29
CA PRO A 152 0.99 23.13 -11.85
C PRO A 152 1.57 23.47 -10.47
N THR A 153 1.30 24.67 -9.94
CA THR A 153 1.70 25.15 -8.60
C THR A 153 0.66 24.91 -7.51
N THR A 154 -0.49 24.30 -7.83
CA THR A 154 -1.54 24.06 -6.82
C THR A 154 -1.07 22.99 -5.83
N MET A 155 -1.15 23.28 -4.53
CA MET A 155 -0.83 22.30 -3.49
C MET A 155 -1.70 21.07 -3.67
N ARG A 156 -1.03 19.93 -3.82
CA ARG A 156 -1.66 18.61 -3.83
C ARG A 156 -2.26 18.40 -2.45
N ASN A 157 -3.59 18.24 -2.39
CA ASN A 157 -4.21 17.69 -1.19
C ASN A 157 -3.87 16.20 -1.19
N LEU A 158 -2.78 15.82 -0.52
CA LEU A 158 -2.26 14.46 -0.46
C LEU A 158 -2.81 13.66 0.71
N LEU A 159 -3.54 14.34 1.61
CA LEU A 159 -4.32 13.71 2.66
C LEU A 159 -5.18 12.55 2.13
N PRO A 160 -5.80 12.61 0.92
CA PRO A 160 -6.59 11.51 0.37
C PRO A 160 -5.83 10.40 -0.36
N LEU A 161 -4.50 10.45 -0.44
CA LEU A 161 -3.66 9.38 -1.03
C LEU A 161 -2.74 8.72 0.00
N LEU A 162 -2.69 9.34 1.17
CA LEU A 162 -2.50 8.69 2.44
C LEU A 162 -3.87 8.17 3.00
N MET A 163 -5.01 8.40 2.32
CA MET A 163 -6.30 7.70 2.54
C MET A 163 -6.38 6.48 1.63
#